data_AF-A0A132EDE1-F1
#
_entry.id   AF-A0A132EDE1-F1
#
_cell.length_a   1.000
_cell.length_b   1.000
_cell.length_c   1.000
_cell.angle_alpha   90.00
_cell.angle_beta   90.00
_cell.angle_gamma   90.00
#
_symmetry.space_group_name_H-M   'P 1'
#
loop_
_entity.id
_entity.type
_entity.pdbx_description
1 polymer ?
#
loop_
_entity_poly.entity_id
_entity_poly.type
_entity_poly.pdbx_seq_one_letter_code
_entity_poly.pdbx_strand_id
1 'polypeptide(L)'
;MERIQSINPERITWCCADHGTTPGELASAVGISQTTMDRVMAGEGGLTFPQLSKVASFFGRGALFFLEPGPVDEAEVHTPAFRTLANQKPELTARLKMLIERVERQREIYLSLREDLDDANLPRFEAPDIPRDDPAEAARIARRWLGLGDDNTFDSYRSAVEAQGLLVFRSNGYNGKWQIAKESPILGFSIYSPDCPVIVVKKQTHEARQSFTLMHELGHLLLHRSSSIDDEHDMQSHRGSERDANAFAGHLLVPAAFLARVDDLARPRQVAEYDEWLRPLRRQWGVSTEVILRRLLDAGRLPQEQYAAYRHWRAAQPAPEQDTGSRMYRHREPSHIFGDRFVRTVLDALDGRYITLAKASRYLDGLKINDLHQLERFYAGV
;
A
#
# COMPACT_ATOMS: atom_id res chain seq x y z
N MET A 1 -13.20 -9.14 39.20
CA MET A 1 -13.79 -8.78 37.89
C MET A 1 -14.48 -10.00 37.34
N GLU A 2 -15.68 -9.81 36.77
CA GLU A 2 -16.45 -10.86 36.12
C GLU A 2 -15.66 -11.46 34.95
N ARG A 3 -15.73 -12.79 34.80
CA ARG A 3 -15.03 -13.54 33.75
C ARG A 3 -16.04 -14.04 32.73
N ILE A 4 -15.72 -13.80 31.46
CA ILE A 4 -16.48 -14.31 30.32
C ILE A 4 -16.06 -15.76 30.11
N GLN A 5 -16.96 -16.70 30.40
CA GLN A 5 -16.70 -18.14 30.32
C GLN A 5 -16.92 -18.71 28.91
N SER A 6 -17.69 -18.02 28.07
CA SER A 6 -18.08 -18.48 26.72
C SER A 6 -17.02 -18.17 25.66
N ILE A 7 -15.74 -18.31 25.99
CA ILE A 7 -14.65 -18.07 25.04
C ILE A 7 -14.48 -19.31 24.18
N ASN A 8 -14.43 -19.11 22.86
CA ASN A 8 -14.22 -20.17 21.89
C ASN A 8 -12.72 -20.43 21.67
N PRO A 9 -12.18 -21.58 22.14
CA PRO A 9 -10.76 -21.91 22.00
C PRO A 9 -10.34 -22.18 20.56
N GLU A 10 -11.24 -22.74 19.73
CA GLU A 10 -10.94 -23.08 18.34
C GLU A 10 -10.61 -21.82 17.54
N ARG A 11 -11.30 -20.72 17.83
CA ARG A 11 -11.04 -19.43 17.18
C ARG A 11 -9.73 -18.79 17.63
N ILE A 12 -9.33 -18.96 18.90
CA ILE A 12 -7.99 -18.56 19.37
C ILE A 12 -6.92 -19.39 18.65
N THR A 13 -7.10 -20.71 18.58
CA THR A 13 -6.18 -21.62 17.87
C THR A 13 -6.06 -21.24 16.40
N TRP A 14 -7.17 -20.94 15.74
CA TRP A 14 -7.17 -20.52 14.34
C TRP A 14 -6.39 -19.21 14.15
N CYS A 15 -6.65 -18.18 14.97
CA CYS A 15 -5.90 -16.92 14.91
C CYS A 15 -4.41 -17.11 15.18
N CYS A 16 -4.05 -17.96 16.14
CA CYS A 16 -2.67 -18.34 16.43
C CYS A 16 -2.01 -18.96 15.19
N ALA A 17 -2.66 -19.93 14.55
CA ALA A 17 -2.15 -20.57 13.35
C ALA A 17 -1.98 -19.59 12.18
N ASP A 18 -2.97 -18.73 11.93
CA ASP A 18 -2.91 -17.73 10.86
C ASP A 18 -1.79 -16.69 11.09
N HIS A 19 -1.53 -16.34 12.35
CA HIS A 19 -0.45 -15.44 12.75
C HIS A 19 0.92 -16.13 12.95
N GLY A 20 0.99 -17.46 12.81
CA GLY A 20 2.22 -18.23 13.03
C GLY A 20 2.73 -18.16 14.48
N THR A 21 1.82 -18.09 15.46
CA THR A 21 2.14 -18.05 16.89
C THR A 21 1.43 -19.18 17.64
N THR A 22 1.82 -19.42 18.89
CA THR A 22 1.15 -20.37 19.79
C THR A 22 0.28 -19.67 20.84
N PRO A 23 -0.72 -20.35 21.42
CA PRO A 23 -1.47 -19.79 22.55
C PRO A 23 -0.60 -19.35 23.73
N GLY A 24 0.52 -20.04 23.98
CA GLY A 24 1.47 -19.66 25.04
C GLY A 24 2.25 -18.38 24.71
N GLU A 25 2.73 -18.24 23.47
CA GLU A 25 3.34 -17.00 22.99
C GLU A 25 2.34 -15.83 23.02
N LEU A 26 1.10 -16.07 22.58
CA LEU A 26 0.01 -15.10 22.72
C LEU A 26 -0.16 -14.68 24.18
N ALA A 27 -0.24 -15.63 25.11
CA ALA A 27 -0.42 -15.36 26.54
C ALA A 27 0.68 -14.45 27.08
N SER A 28 1.94 -14.75 26.75
CA SER A 28 3.10 -13.92 27.07
C SER A 28 2.98 -12.52 26.46
N ALA A 29 2.63 -12.41 25.18
CA ALA A 29 2.53 -11.15 24.45
C ALA A 29 1.44 -10.22 24.99
N VAL A 30 0.30 -10.76 25.46
CA VAL A 30 -0.82 -9.96 25.98
C VAL A 30 -0.84 -9.83 27.51
N GLY A 31 0.11 -10.45 28.20
CA GLY A 31 0.24 -10.42 29.66
C GLY A 31 -0.86 -11.21 30.37
N ILE A 32 -1.22 -12.38 29.85
CA ILE A 32 -2.09 -13.38 30.48
C ILE A 32 -1.20 -14.53 30.98
N SER A 33 -1.43 -15.05 32.19
CA SER A 33 -0.62 -16.17 32.68
C SER A 33 -0.86 -17.43 31.84
N GLN A 34 0.19 -18.21 31.62
CA GLN A 34 0.12 -19.47 30.88
C GLN A 34 -1.00 -20.37 31.42
N THR A 35 -1.07 -20.54 32.75
CA THR A 35 -2.14 -21.31 33.42
C THR A 35 -3.55 -20.81 33.11
N THR A 36 -3.74 -19.49 32.99
CA THR A 36 -5.05 -18.94 32.62
C THR A 36 -5.37 -19.25 31.15
N MET A 37 -4.38 -19.08 30.26
CA MET A 37 -4.56 -19.40 28.85
C MET A 37 -4.85 -20.89 28.66
N ASP A 38 -4.11 -21.79 29.30
CA ASP A 38 -4.32 -23.23 29.20
C ASP A 38 -5.73 -23.63 29.62
N ARG A 39 -6.25 -23.05 30.70
CA ARG A 39 -7.64 -23.28 31.14
C ARG A 39 -8.67 -22.76 30.14
N VAL A 40 -8.42 -21.61 29.53
CA VAL A 40 -9.28 -21.07 28.45
C VAL A 40 -9.24 -22.02 27.25
N MET A 41 -8.05 -22.48 26.85
CA MET A 41 -7.89 -23.40 25.72
C MET A 41 -8.55 -24.76 25.97
N ALA A 42 -8.63 -25.21 27.23
CA ALA A 42 -9.37 -26.40 27.64
C ALA A 42 -10.90 -26.21 27.75
N GLY A 43 -11.41 -24.98 27.59
CA GLY A 43 -12.84 -24.67 27.78
C GLY A 43 -13.27 -24.62 29.26
N GLU A 44 -12.33 -24.63 30.20
CA GLU A 44 -12.56 -24.71 31.65
C GLU A 44 -12.27 -23.38 32.39
N GLY A 45 -12.14 -22.29 31.63
CA GLY A 45 -11.75 -20.98 32.12
C GLY A 45 -12.26 -19.85 31.26
N GLY A 46 -12.23 -18.65 31.84
CA GLY A 46 -12.69 -17.43 31.20
C GLY A 46 -11.70 -16.30 31.36
N LEU A 47 -11.78 -15.33 30.44
CA LEU A 47 -11.03 -14.08 30.49
C LEU A 47 -11.93 -12.96 30.98
N THR A 48 -11.33 -11.99 31.67
CA THR A 48 -12.00 -10.70 31.89
C THR A 48 -12.14 -9.95 30.56
N PHE A 49 -13.12 -9.06 30.43
CA PHE A 49 -13.27 -8.26 29.21
C PHE A 49 -11.99 -7.50 28.79
N PRO A 50 -11.20 -6.90 29.71
CA PRO A 50 -9.92 -6.30 29.33
C PRO A 50 -8.90 -7.30 28.77
N GLN A 51 -8.84 -8.53 29.31
CA GLN A 51 -7.97 -9.58 28.77
C GLN A 51 -8.43 -10.03 27.38
N LEU A 52 -9.73 -10.27 27.20
CA LEU A 52 -10.31 -10.61 25.90
C LEU A 52 -10.08 -9.49 24.88
N SER A 53 -10.20 -8.24 25.29
CA SER A 53 -9.94 -7.06 24.44
C SER A 53 -8.48 -6.99 23.99
N LYS A 54 -7.52 -7.41 24.83
CA LYS A 54 -6.11 -7.50 24.44
C LYS A 54 -5.87 -8.62 23.42
N VAL A 55 -6.47 -9.79 23.62
CA VAL A 55 -6.41 -10.91 22.64
C VAL A 55 -7.00 -10.47 21.30
N ALA A 56 -8.18 -9.86 21.33
CA ALA A 56 -8.82 -9.31 20.15
C ALA A 56 -7.97 -8.25 19.43
N SER A 57 -7.39 -7.31 20.20
CA SER A 57 -6.51 -6.28 19.63
C SER A 57 -5.23 -6.86 19.03
N PHE A 58 -4.65 -7.91 19.64
CA PHE A 58 -3.45 -8.58 19.15
C PHE A 58 -3.68 -9.18 17.75
N PHE A 59 -4.82 -9.84 17.56
CA PHE A 59 -5.19 -10.44 16.27
C PHE A 59 -5.93 -9.49 15.32
N GLY A 60 -6.18 -8.24 15.73
CA GLY A 60 -6.93 -7.28 14.91
C GLY A 60 -8.40 -7.66 14.69
N ARG A 61 -9.01 -8.41 15.62
CA ARG A 61 -10.40 -8.87 15.59
C ARG A 61 -11.25 -8.16 16.66
N GLY A 62 -12.57 -8.26 16.57
CA GLY A 62 -13.48 -7.82 17.63
C GLY A 62 -13.55 -8.83 18.77
N ALA A 63 -13.89 -8.39 19.99
CA ALA A 63 -14.05 -9.32 21.12
C ALA A 63 -15.13 -10.37 20.88
N LEU A 64 -16.22 -10.01 20.19
CA LEU A 64 -17.33 -10.91 19.85
C LEU A 64 -16.90 -12.07 18.95
N PHE A 65 -15.88 -11.88 18.10
CA PHE A 65 -15.33 -12.94 17.26
C PHE A 65 -14.93 -14.16 18.10
N PHE A 66 -14.37 -13.96 19.29
CA PHE A 66 -13.94 -15.04 20.18
C PHE A 66 -15.05 -15.62 21.04
N LEU A 67 -16.28 -15.10 20.92
CA LEU A 67 -17.47 -15.58 21.63
C LEU A 67 -18.45 -16.30 20.69
N GLU A 68 -18.27 -16.15 19.38
CA GLU A 68 -19.07 -16.85 18.38
C GLU A 68 -18.86 -18.36 18.47
N PRO A 69 -19.93 -19.17 18.41
CA PRO A 69 -19.82 -20.62 18.48
C PRO A 69 -19.27 -21.22 17.18
N GLY A 70 -18.62 -22.38 17.30
CA GLY A 70 -18.11 -23.16 16.17
C GLY A 70 -16.77 -22.67 15.59
N PRO A 71 -16.20 -23.43 14.65
CA PRO A 71 -14.93 -23.09 14.02
C PRO A 71 -15.05 -21.82 13.17
N VAL A 72 -13.89 -21.25 12.82
CA VAL A 72 -13.83 -20.12 11.90
C VAL A 72 -14.17 -20.59 10.49
N ASP A 73 -15.09 -19.88 9.83
CA ASP A 73 -15.22 -19.95 8.38
C ASP A 73 -14.25 -18.94 7.74
N GLU A 74 -13.17 -19.44 7.14
CA GLU A 74 -12.15 -18.59 6.52
C GLU A 74 -12.71 -17.73 5.37
N ALA A 75 -13.77 -18.18 4.71
CA ALA A 75 -14.38 -17.46 3.60
C ALA A 75 -15.14 -16.21 4.08
N GLU A 76 -15.67 -16.24 5.31
CA GLU A 76 -16.32 -15.12 5.99
C GLU A 76 -15.30 -14.16 6.61
N VAL A 77 -14.12 -14.65 6.98
CA VAL A 77 -13.09 -13.82 7.63
C VAL A 77 -12.20 -13.09 6.63
N HIS A 78 -11.83 -13.73 5.53
CA HIS A 78 -10.93 -13.17 4.53
C HIS A 78 -11.67 -12.93 3.23
N THR A 79 -11.59 -11.71 2.71
CA THR A 79 -12.20 -11.36 1.42
C THR A 79 -11.56 -12.16 0.27
N PRO A 80 -12.23 -12.29 -0.89
CA PRO A 80 -11.60 -12.85 -2.09
C PRO A 80 -10.28 -12.14 -2.45
N ALA A 81 -10.21 -10.81 -2.29
CA ALA A 81 -9.01 -10.05 -2.56
C ALA A 81 -7.87 -10.42 -1.60
N PHE A 82 -8.13 -10.52 -0.30
CA PHE A 82 -7.16 -10.99 0.68
C PHE A 82 -6.62 -12.38 0.30
N ARG A 83 -7.52 -13.32 -0.04
CA ARG A 83 -7.12 -14.68 -0.40
C ARG A 83 -6.28 -14.71 -1.67
N THR A 84 -6.59 -13.88 -2.66
CA THR A 84 -5.74 -13.72 -3.86
C THR A 84 -4.32 -13.31 -3.48
N LEU A 85 -4.18 -12.27 -2.65
CA LEU A 85 -2.86 -11.79 -2.21
C LEU A 85 -2.10 -12.85 -1.38
N ALA A 86 -2.79 -13.50 -0.44
CA ALA A 86 -2.21 -14.55 0.40
C ALA A 86 -1.78 -15.77 -0.40
N ASN A 87 -2.53 -16.14 -1.45
CA ASN A 87 -2.19 -17.25 -2.33
C ASN A 87 -1.01 -16.92 -3.27
N GLN A 88 -0.85 -15.65 -3.66
CA GLN A 88 0.29 -15.21 -4.47
C GLN A 88 1.61 -15.26 -3.68
N LYS A 89 1.56 -14.99 -2.38
CA LYS A 89 2.73 -15.02 -1.47
C LYS A 89 2.42 -15.79 -0.19
N PRO A 90 2.35 -17.13 -0.18
CA PRO A 90 1.98 -17.93 1.00
C PRO A 90 2.81 -17.63 2.26
N GLU A 91 4.03 -17.13 2.09
CA GLU A 91 4.96 -16.69 3.12
C GLU A 91 4.69 -15.29 3.70
N LEU A 92 3.52 -14.67 3.41
CA LEU A 92 3.14 -13.38 4.01
C LEU A 92 3.23 -13.44 5.54
N THR A 93 4.05 -12.55 6.10
CA THR A 93 4.12 -12.36 7.55
C THR A 93 2.76 -11.94 8.13
N ALA A 94 2.47 -12.35 9.37
CA ALA A 94 1.25 -11.95 10.08
C ALA A 94 1.05 -10.42 10.07
N ARG A 95 2.14 -9.66 10.22
CA ARG A 95 2.10 -8.19 10.18
C ARG A 95 1.59 -7.65 8.85
N LEU A 96 1.96 -8.28 7.74
CA LEU A 96 1.54 -7.87 6.41
C LEU A 96 0.09 -8.30 6.12
N LYS A 97 -0.33 -9.48 6.56
CA LYS A 97 -1.75 -9.88 6.54
C LYS A 97 -2.63 -8.87 7.29
N MET A 98 -2.23 -8.49 8.51
CA MET A 98 -2.94 -7.45 9.29
C MET A 98 -2.93 -6.08 8.61
N LEU A 99 -1.89 -5.76 7.83
CA LEU A 99 -1.85 -4.53 7.03
C LEU A 99 -2.90 -4.59 5.91
N ILE A 100 -2.96 -5.67 5.14
CA ILE A 100 -3.95 -5.87 4.07
C ILE A 100 -5.38 -5.70 4.63
N GLU A 101 -5.72 -6.39 5.72
CA GLU A 101 -7.04 -6.25 6.34
C GLU A 101 -7.33 -4.83 6.84
N ARG A 102 -6.30 -4.12 7.30
CA ARG A 102 -6.46 -2.72 7.72
C ARG A 102 -6.72 -1.79 6.55
N VAL A 103 -6.11 -2.07 5.39
CA VAL A 103 -6.35 -1.34 4.14
C VAL A 103 -7.78 -1.57 3.67
N GLU A 104 -8.28 -2.81 3.70
CA GLU A 104 -9.67 -3.13 3.38
C GLU A 104 -10.66 -2.39 4.30
N ARG A 105 -10.42 -2.41 5.62
CA ARG A 105 -11.26 -1.66 6.56
C ARG A 105 -11.25 -0.15 6.31
N GLN A 106 -10.10 0.44 5.95
CA GLN A 106 -10.07 1.86 5.60
C GLN A 106 -10.82 2.15 4.31
N ARG A 107 -10.73 1.27 3.31
CA ARG A 107 -11.53 1.37 2.08
C ARG A 107 -13.02 1.34 2.39
N GLU A 108 -13.48 0.44 3.26
CA GLU A 108 -14.89 0.38 3.70
C GLU A 108 -15.33 1.65 4.43
N ILE A 109 -14.48 2.17 5.33
CA ILE A 109 -14.72 3.46 5.99
C ILE A 109 -14.88 4.57 4.95
N TYR A 110 -13.97 4.65 3.96
CA TYR A 110 -14.05 5.64 2.90
C TYR A 110 -15.36 5.54 2.11
N LEU A 111 -15.79 4.33 1.75
CA LEU A 111 -17.04 4.13 1.02
C LEU A 111 -18.26 4.56 1.84
N SER A 112 -18.31 4.16 3.11
CA SER A 112 -19.39 4.57 4.02
C SER A 112 -19.44 6.09 4.19
N LEU A 113 -18.29 6.76 4.35
CA LEU A 113 -18.25 8.22 4.46
C LEU A 113 -18.67 8.90 3.16
N ARG A 114 -18.27 8.35 2.00
CA ARG A 114 -18.67 8.85 0.68
C ARG A 114 -20.18 8.72 0.47
N GLU A 115 -20.78 7.64 0.93
CA GLU A 115 -22.24 7.44 0.89
C GLU A 115 -22.96 8.43 1.81
N ASP A 116 -22.48 8.63 3.04
CA ASP A 116 -23.06 9.57 4.00
C ASP A 116 -23.00 11.02 3.48
N LEU A 117 -21.88 11.41 2.86
CA LEU A 117 -21.68 12.74 2.28
C LEU A 117 -22.57 13.01 1.05
N ASP A 118 -22.95 11.96 0.31
CA ASP A 118 -23.69 12.02 -0.96
C ASP A 118 -23.15 13.07 -1.96
N ASP A 119 -21.84 13.30 -1.93
CA ASP A 119 -21.21 14.32 -2.77
C ASP A 119 -20.97 13.77 -4.18
N ALA A 120 -21.80 14.23 -5.12
CA ALA A 120 -21.69 13.90 -6.54
C ALA A 120 -20.33 14.30 -7.15
N ASN A 121 -19.57 15.19 -6.51
CA ASN A 121 -18.24 15.62 -6.98
C ASN A 121 -17.12 14.67 -6.53
N LEU A 122 -17.37 13.71 -5.63
CA LEU A 122 -16.36 12.72 -5.28
C LEU A 122 -16.15 11.76 -6.46
N PRO A 123 -14.90 11.62 -6.95
CA PRO A 123 -14.64 10.81 -8.13
C PRO A 123 -14.99 9.34 -7.84
N ARG A 124 -15.67 8.73 -8.80
CA ARG A 124 -15.94 7.30 -8.82
C ARG A 124 -14.93 6.64 -9.73
N PHE A 125 -14.48 5.46 -9.34
CA PHE A 125 -13.57 4.71 -10.18
C PHE A 125 -14.30 4.23 -11.43
N GLU A 126 -13.87 4.74 -12.57
CA GLU A 126 -14.30 4.30 -13.88
C GLU A 126 -13.05 3.94 -14.68
N ALA A 127 -12.79 2.64 -14.81
CA ALA A 127 -11.63 2.16 -15.54
C ALA A 127 -11.71 2.63 -17.01
N PRO A 128 -10.60 3.17 -17.58
CA PRO A 128 -10.58 3.54 -18.98
C PRO A 128 -10.70 2.30 -19.87
N ASP A 129 -11.25 2.47 -21.07
CA ASP A 129 -11.23 1.43 -22.09
C ASP A 129 -9.82 1.33 -22.69
N ILE A 130 -9.16 0.18 -22.49
CA ILE A 130 -7.77 -0.05 -22.85
C ILE A 130 -7.57 -1.45 -23.48
N PRO A 131 -6.64 -1.59 -24.45
CA PRO A 131 -6.26 -2.90 -24.96
C PRO A 131 -5.41 -3.62 -23.92
N ARG A 132 -5.88 -4.76 -23.41
CA ARG A 132 -5.20 -5.48 -22.32
C ARG A 132 -4.02 -6.32 -22.78
N ASP A 133 -3.94 -6.62 -24.07
CA ASP A 133 -2.90 -7.37 -24.74
C ASP A 133 -1.77 -6.47 -25.30
N ASP A 134 -1.94 -5.15 -25.25
CA ASP A 134 -0.91 -4.15 -25.60
C ASP A 134 -0.64 -3.21 -24.42
N PRO A 135 0.29 -3.57 -23.51
CA PRO A 135 0.67 -2.73 -22.38
C PRO A 135 1.17 -1.33 -22.77
N ALA A 136 1.75 -1.17 -23.96
CA ALA A 136 2.27 0.11 -24.42
C ALA A 136 1.13 1.07 -24.77
N GLU A 137 0.13 0.59 -25.52
CA GLU A 137 -1.04 1.38 -25.86
C GLU A 137 -1.95 1.61 -24.66
N ALA A 138 -2.14 0.60 -23.80
CA ALA A 138 -2.83 0.74 -22.52
C ALA A 138 -2.21 1.84 -21.66
N ALA A 139 -0.89 1.85 -21.51
CA ALA A 139 -0.17 2.88 -20.77
C ALA A 139 -0.35 4.28 -21.37
N ARG A 140 -0.40 4.39 -22.70
CA ARG A 140 -0.65 5.67 -23.40
C ARG A 140 -2.04 6.21 -23.09
N ILE A 141 -3.06 5.35 -23.12
CA ILE A 141 -4.45 5.72 -22.78
C ILE A 141 -4.55 6.08 -21.30
N ALA A 142 -4.02 5.23 -20.42
CA ALA A 142 -4.01 5.47 -18.97
C ALA A 142 -3.33 6.79 -18.61
N ARG A 143 -2.20 7.14 -19.25
CA ARG A 143 -1.54 8.43 -19.02
C ARG A 143 -2.43 9.63 -19.34
N ARG A 144 -3.22 9.56 -20.42
CA ARG A 144 -4.19 10.62 -20.79
C ARG A 144 -5.36 10.65 -19.81
N TRP A 145 -5.88 9.50 -19.44
CA TRP A 145 -6.95 9.35 -18.45
C TRP A 145 -6.55 9.95 -17.10
N LEU A 146 -5.31 9.72 -16.65
CA LEU A 146 -4.76 10.33 -15.44
C LEU A 146 -4.47 11.85 -15.58
N GLY A 147 -4.49 12.41 -16.80
CA GLY A 147 -4.19 13.84 -17.03
C GLY A 147 -2.73 14.22 -16.75
N LEU A 148 -1.79 13.29 -16.88
CA LEU A 148 -0.39 13.51 -16.52
C LEU A 148 0.36 14.36 -17.56
N GLY A 149 0.91 15.49 -17.12
CA GLY A 149 1.83 16.33 -17.89
C GLY A 149 3.27 15.83 -17.87
N ASP A 150 4.24 16.67 -18.24
CA ASP A 150 5.66 16.28 -18.36
C ASP A 150 6.47 16.45 -17.05
N ASP A 151 5.97 17.23 -16.10
CA ASP A 151 6.62 17.50 -14.83
C ASP A 151 5.91 16.74 -13.70
N ASN A 152 6.58 15.75 -13.11
CA ASN A 152 5.94 14.84 -12.16
C ASN A 152 6.84 14.48 -10.97
N THR A 153 6.19 14.27 -9.83
CA THR A 153 6.76 13.69 -8.61
C THR A 153 5.92 12.49 -8.19
N PHE A 154 6.36 11.74 -7.17
CA PHE A 154 5.51 10.69 -6.61
C PHE A 154 4.15 11.23 -6.16
N ASP A 155 4.12 12.41 -5.53
CA ASP A 155 2.88 13.00 -5.03
C ASP A 155 1.97 13.45 -6.18
N SER A 156 2.50 13.99 -7.29
CA SER A 156 1.65 14.33 -8.46
C SER A 156 1.07 13.08 -9.12
N TYR A 157 1.85 12.01 -9.23
CA TYR A 157 1.38 10.71 -9.71
C TYR A 157 0.29 10.13 -8.80
N ARG A 158 0.51 10.17 -7.48
CA ARG A 158 -0.48 9.75 -6.49
C ARG A 158 -1.78 10.54 -6.62
N SER A 159 -1.70 11.86 -6.67
CA SER A 159 -2.89 12.72 -6.81
C SER A 159 -3.65 12.45 -8.11
N ALA A 160 -2.95 12.21 -9.22
CA ALA A 160 -3.57 11.87 -10.49
C ALA A 160 -4.35 10.54 -10.42
N VAL A 161 -3.79 9.53 -9.74
CA VAL A 161 -4.48 8.25 -9.51
C VAL A 161 -5.68 8.41 -8.57
N GLU A 162 -5.53 9.15 -7.47
CA GLU A 162 -6.62 9.43 -6.52
C GLU A 162 -7.73 10.30 -7.12
N ALA A 163 -7.43 11.12 -8.14
CA ALA A 163 -8.42 11.88 -8.88
C ALA A 163 -9.35 10.99 -9.72
N GLN A 164 -8.94 9.77 -10.03
CA GLN A 164 -9.75 8.79 -10.76
C GLN A 164 -10.55 7.85 -9.84
N GLY A 165 -10.71 8.18 -8.56
CA GLY A 165 -11.53 7.41 -7.63
C GLY A 165 -10.86 6.17 -7.01
N LEU A 166 -9.54 6.03 -7.18
CA LEU A 166 -8.75 5.04 -6.44
C LEU A 166 -8.28 5.64 -5.10
N LEU A 167 -7.97 4.77 -4.13
CA LEU A 167 -7.19 5.14 -2.95
C LEU A 167 -5.74 4.72 -3.15
N VAL A 168 -4.80 5.60 -2.80
CA VAL A 168 -3.38 5.26 -2.78
C VAL A 168 -2.86 5.46 -1.37
N PHE A 169 -2.43 4.38 -0.72
CA PHE A 169 -1.79 4.43 0.58
C PHE A 169 -0.28 4.25 0.44
N ARG A 170 0.46 4.86 1.37
CA ARG A 170 1.91 4.69 1.48
C ARG A 170 2.24 4.18 2.87
N SER A 171 3.05 3.13 2.95
CA SER A 171 3.49 2.61 4.24
C SER A 171 4.26 3.68 5.01
N ASN A 172 4.29 3.62 6.35
CA ASN A 172 5.18 4.50 7.11
C ASN A 172 6.61 3.92 7.18
N GLY A 173 7.59 4.77 7.52
CA GLY A 173 9.02 4.41 7.57
C GLY A 173 9.54 3.99 8.95
N TYR A 174 8.72 4.12 9.99
CA TYR A 174 9.05 3.77 11.37
C TYR A 174 8.22 2.58 11.85
N ASN A 175 8.61 1.98 12.98
CA ASN A 175 7.90 0.82 13.50
C ASN A 175 6.47 1.19 13.93
N GLY A 176 5.49 0.73 13.16
CA GLY A 176 4.07 0.95 13.45
C GLY A 176 3.16 0.06 12.60
N LYS A 177 1.85 0.17 12.81
CA LYS A 177 0.88 -0.73 12.18
C LYS A 177 0.77 -0.56 10.66
N TRP A 178 1.13 0.61 10.12
CA TRP A 178 1.16 0.90 8.68
C TRP A 178 2.51 0.63 8.01
N GLN A 179 3.43 -0.04 8.71
CA GLN A 179 4.76 -0.30 8.18
C GLN A 179 4.75 -1.58 7.34
N ILE A 180 5.36 -1.52 6.17
CA ILE A 180 5.96 -2.69 5.53
C ILE A 180 7.41 -2.72 5.99
N ALA A 181 7.81 -3.82 6.65
CA ALA A 181 9.11 -3.92 7.30
C ALA A 181 10.27 -3.60 6.33
N LYS A 182 11.36 -3.02 6.83
CA LYS A 182 12.44 -2.52 5.98
C LYS A 182 13.08 -3.66 5.18
N GLU A 183 13.32 -4.76 5.88
CA GLU A 183 13.84 -6.05 5.41
C GLU A 183 12.84 -6.85 4.56
N SER A 184 11.55 -6.50 4.57
CA SER A 184 10.56 -7.18 3.74
C SER A 184 10.87 -6.92 2.26
N PRO A 185 10.88 -7.95 1.40
CA PRO A 185 11.11 -7.77 -0.03
C PRO A 185 9.90 -7.15 -0.74
N ILE A 186 8.74 -7.10 -0.08
CA ILE A 186 7.51 -6.54 -0.63
C ILE A 186 7.68 -5.04 -0.87
N LEU A 187 7.30 -4.60 -2.07
CA LEU A 187 7.38 -3.22 -2.52
C LEU A 187 6.02 -2.54 -2.55
N GLY A 188 4.97 -3.28 -2.84
CA GLY A 188 3.61 -2.78 -2.91
C GLY A 188 2.61 -3.92 -2.99
N PHE A 189 1.34 -3.55 -2.94
CA PHE A 189 0.24 -4.42 -3.32
C PHE A 189 -0.96 -3.58 -3.73
N SER A 190 -1.87 -4.18 -4.46
CA SER A 190 -3.12 -3.59 -4.89
C SER A 190 -4.30 -4.50 -4.57
N ILE A 191 -5.42 -3.88 -4.21
CA ILE A 191 -6.69 -4.53 -3.95
C ILE A 191 -7.65 -4.10 -5.05
N TYR A 192 -7.98 -5.04 -5.93
CA TYR A 192 -8.95 -4.77 -6.98
C TYR A 192 -10.36 -4.71 -6.41
N SER A 193 -11.09 -3.67 -6.82
CA SER A 193 -12.51 -3.54 -6.56
C SER A 193 -13.15 -2.73 -7.69
N PRO A 194 -14.36 -3.10 -8.15
CA PRO A 194 -15.03 -2.36 -9.22
C PRO A 194 -15.37 -0.90 -8.85
N ASP A 195 -15.53 -0.57 -7.57
CA ASP A 195 -16.04 0.75 -7.16
C ASP A 195 -14.99 1.69 -6.56
N CYS A 196 -13.92 1.12 -6.01
CA CYS A 196 -12.83 1.84 -5.33
C CYS A 196 -11.62 0.91 -5.14
N PRO A 197 -10.76 0.72 -6.16
CA PRO A 197 -9.51 0.01 -5.99
C PRO A 197 -8.57 0.73 -5.02
N VAL A 198 -7.67 -0.03 -4.41
CA VAL A 198 -6.65 0.52 -3.50
C VAL A 198 -5.27 0.08 -3.93
N ILE A 199 -4.31 1.00 -3.95
CA ILE A 199 -2.89 0.71 -4.14
C ILE A 199 -2.15 1.04 -2.85
N VAL A 200 -1.26 0.17 -2.40
CA VAL A 200 -0.36 0.41 -1.27
C VAL A 200 1.07 0.35 -1.74
N VAL A 201 1.83 1.41 -1.45
CA VAL A 201 3.25 1.51 -1.84
C VAL A 201 4.12 1.55 -0.58
N LYS A 202 5.18 0.73 -0.52
CA LYS A 202 6.18 0.79 0.54
C LYS A 202 6.93 2.11 0.49
N LYS A 203 7.03 2.82 1.62
CA LYS A 203 7.91 3.99 1.71
C LYS A 203 9.36 3.58 1.51
N GLN A 204 10.00 4.21 0.54
CA GLN A 204 11.42 4.03 0.24
C GLN A 204 12.15 5.37 0.28
N THR A 205 13.49 5.30 0.32
CA THR A 205 14.36 6.48 0.28
C THR A 205 14.19 7.27 -1.03
N HIS A 206 13.99 6.56 -2.15
CA HIS A 206 13.83 7.17 -3.46
C HIS A 206 12.37 7.17 -3.90
N GLU A 207 11.82 8.35 -4.15
CA GLU A 207 10.44 8.53 -4.62
C GLU A 207 10.23 7.95 -6.02
N ALA A 208 11.23 8.04 -6.90
CA ALA A 208 11.14 7.47 -8.24
C ALA A 208 10.88 5.95 -8.28
N ARG A 209 11.36 5.20 -7.27
CA ARG A 209 11.04 3.76 -7.16
C ARG A 209 9.59 3.56 -6.72
N GLN A 210 9.10 4.40 -5.80
CA GLN A 210 7.70 4.40 -5.39
C GLN A 210 6.77 4.77 -6.54
N SER A 211 7.16 5.71 -7.41
CA SER A 211 6.41 6.04 -8.63
C SER A 211 6.31 4.83 -9.56
N PHE A 212 7.39 4.07 -9.72
CA PHE A 212 7.37 2.83 -10.50
C PHE A 212 6.42 1.80 -9.90
N THR A 213 6.54 1.52 -8.60
CA THR A 213 5.62 0.60 -7.91
C THR A 213 4.18 1.05 -8.04
N LEU A 214 3.86 2.33 -7.80
CA LEU A 214 2.50 2.86 -7.97
C LEU A 214 1.91 2.56 -9.36
N MET A 215 2.69 2.79 -10.42
CA MET A 215 2.22 2.58 -11.79
C MET A 215 2.22 1.10 -12.20
N HIS A 216 3.07 0.28 -11.60
CA HIS A 216 3.06 -1.17 -11.75
C HIS A 216 1.77 -1.76 -11.16
N GLU A 217 1.44 -1.39 -9.92
CA GLU A 217 0.20 -1.80 -9.26
C GLU A 217 -1.05 -1.30 -10.00
N LEU A 218 -1.00 -0.08 -10.54
CA LEU A 218 -2.06 0.41 -11.43
C LEU A 218 -2.19 -0.46 -12.70
N GLY A 219 -1.07 -0.95 -13.24
CA GLY A 219 -1.05 -1.89 -14.36
C GLY A 219 -1.80 -3.19 -14.04
N HIS A 220 -1.57 -3.77 -12.86
CA HIS A 220 -2.34 -4.95 -12.39
C HIS A 220 -3.84 -4.68 -12.31
N LEU A 221 -4.22 -3.54 -11.73
CA LEU A 221 -5.62 -3.16 -11.59
C LEU A 221 -6.32 -2.93 -12.94
N LEU A 222 -5.64 -2.28 -13.89
CA LEU A 222 -6.24 -1.90 -15.18
C LEU A 222 -6.20 -3.03 -16.21
N LEU A 223 -5.07 -3.71 -16.37
CA LEU A 223 -4.90 -4.79 -17.36
C LEU A 223 -5.59 -6.07 -16.90
N HIS A 224 -5.31 -6.48 -15.67
CA HIS A 224 -5.67 -7.82 -15.19
C HIS A 224 -6.93 -7.84 -14.33
N ARG A 225 -7.35 -6.68 -13.80
CA ARG A 225 -8.51 -6.54 -12.90
C ARG A 225 -8.45 -7.53 -11.72
N SER A 226 -7.25 -7.67 -11.17
CA SER A 226 -6.95 -8.56 -10.05
C SER A 226 -6.17 -7.80 -8.99
N SER A 227 -6.32 -8.23 -7.74
CA SER A 227 -5.40 -7.86 -6.67
C SER A 227 -4.04 -8.49 -6.93
N SER A 228 -2.95 -7.77 -6.64
CA SER A 228 -1.57 -8.26 -6.73
C SER A 228 -0.75 -7.82 -5.53
N ILE A 229 0.28 -8.58 -5.17
CA ILE A 229 1.30 -8.22 -4.18
C ILE A 229 2.68 -8.54 -4.72
N ASP A 230 3.50 -7.49 -4.83
CA ASP A 230 4.72 -7.55 -5.63
C ASP A 230 5.98 -7.25 -4.82
N ASP A 231 7.00 -8.07 -5.05
CA ASP A 231 8.33 -7.93 -4.44
C ASP A 231 9.40 -7.50 -5.46
N GLU A 232 10.66 -7.43 -5.01
CA GLU A 232 11.78 -7.04 -5.88
C GLU A 232 12.02 -7.97 -7.08
N HIS A 233 11.67 -9.25 -6.97
CA HIS A 233 11.78 -10.23 -8.06
C HIS A 233 10.66 -10.02 -9.09
N ASP A 234 9.43 -9.77 -8.64
CA ASP A 234 8.27 -9.56 -9.53
C ASP A 234 8.45 -8.31 -10.42
N MET A 235 9.00 -7.23 -9.85
CA MET A 235 9.39 -6.02 -10.60
C MET A 235 10.46 -6.25 -11.68
N GLN A 236 11.09 -7.43 -11.69
CA GLN A 236 12.11 -7.83 -12.67
C GLN A 236 11.64 -8.98 -13.56
N SER A 237 10.45 -9.53 -13.31
CA SER A 237 9.92 -10.66 -14.06
C SER A 237 9.68 -10.28 -15.53
N HIS A 238 9.91 -11.26 -16.40
CA HIS A 238 9.68 -11.18 -17.84
C HIS A 238 8.61 -12.17 -18.30
N ARG A 239 7.73 -12.60 -17.38
CA ARG A 239 6.67 -13.56 -17.64
C ARG A 239 5.32 -13.08 -17.12
N GLY A 240 4.27 -13.47 -17.82
CA GLY A 240 2.88 -13.32 -17.37
C GLY A 240 2.49 -11.88 -17.03
N SER A 241 1.61 -11.76 -16.02
CA SER A 241 1.06 -10.51 -15.52
C SER A 241 2.14 -9.50 -15.15
N GLU A 242 3.23 -9.95 -14.52
CA GLU A 242 4.31 -9.09 -14.06
C GLU A 242 5.06 -8.41 -15.21
N ARG A 243 5.31 -9.14 -16.29
CA ARG A 243 5.92 -8.54 -17.48
C ARG A 243 5.04 -7.43 -18.03
N ASP A 244 3.74 -7.68 -18.10
CA ASP A 244 2.78 -6.77 -18.69
C ASP A 244 2.59 -5.53 -17.79
N ALA A 245 2.54 -5.70 -16.46
CA ALA A 245 2.51 -4.61 -15.49
C ALA A 245 3.82 -3.78 -15.49
N ASN A 246 4.98 -4.42 -15.57
CA ASN A 246 6.28 -3.75 -15.71
C ASN A 246 6.37 -2.95 -17.01
N ALA A 247 5.91 -3.52 -18.13
CA ALA A 247 5.85 -2.84 -19.41
C ALA A 247 4.90 -1.65 -19.36
N PHE A 248 3.70 -1.83 -18.81
CA PHE A 248 2.72 -0.76 -18.61
C PHE A 248 3.31 0.39 -17.80
N ALA A 249 3.90 0.11 -16.63
CA ALA A 249 4.52 1.13 -15.78
C ALA A 249 5.65 1.87 -16.50
N GLY A 250 6.52 1.14 -17.21
CA GLY A 250 7.61 1.71 -17.98
C GLY A 250 7.12 2.63 -19.09
N HIS A 251 6.13 2.19 -19.89
CA HIS A 251 5.55 2.99 -20.97
C HIS A 251 4.76 4.20 -20.45
N LEU A 252 4.10 4.07 -19.30
CA LEU A 252 3.32 5.15 -18.69
C LEU A 252 4.27 6.23 -18.17
N LEU A 253 5.28 5.85 -17.40
CA LEU A 253 6.22 6.78 -16.78
C LEU A 253 7.20 7.41 -17.77
N VAL A 254 7.62 6.64 -18.78
CA VAL A 254 8.62 7.03 -19.77
C VAL A 254 8.02 6.78 -21.17
N PRO A 255 7.08 7.66 -21.60
CA PRO A 255 6.41 7.54 -22.89
C PRO A 255 7.38 7.83 -24.05
N ALA A 256 6.99 7.48 -25.28
CA ALA A 256 7.83 7.68 -26.46
C ALA A 256 8.29 9.14 -26.65
N ALA A 257 7.41 10.11 -26.37
CA ALA A 257 7.74 11.54 -26.44
C ALA A 257 8.82 11.94 -25.43
N PHE A 258 8.80 11.38 -24.21
CA PHE A 258 9.89 11.54 -23.25
C PHE A 258 11.16 10.90 -23.78
N LEU A 259 11.08 9.65 -24.26
CA LEU A 259 12.24 8.87 -24.67
C LEU A 259 12.99 9.56 -25.81
N ALA A 260 12.27 10.21 -26.74
CA ALA A 260 12.83 11.01 -27.83
C ALA A 260 13.69 12.20 -27.36
N ARG A 261 13.52 12.67 -26.11
CA ARG A 261 14.32 13.76 -25.51
C ARG A 261 15.67 13.29 -24.99
N VAL A 262 15.90 11.98 -24.90
CA VAL A 262 17.21 11.43 -24.52
C VAL A 262 18.18 11.60 -25.69
N ASP A 263 19.25 12.37 -25.49
CA ASP A 263 20.33 12.53 -26.47
C ASP A 263 21.31 11.36 -26.39
N ASP A 264 21.21 10.44 -27.34
CA ASP A 264 22.08 9.26 -27.41
C ASP A 264 23.54 9.61 -27.76
N LEU A 265 23.80 10.74 -28.41
CA LEU A 265 25.17 11.17 -28.76
C LEU A 265 25.92 11.68 -27.53
N ALA A 266 25.19 12.22 -26.55
CA ALA A 266 25.73 12.64 -25.26
C ALA A 266 25.91 11.49 -24.26
N ARG A 267 25.61 10.24 -24.64
CA ARG A 267 25.73 9.07 -23.75
C ARG A 267 27.19 8.88 -23.32
N PRO A 268 27.50 8.87 -22.02
CA PRO A 268 28.85 8.65 -21.55
C PRO A 268 29.29 7.20 -21.77
N ARG A 269 30.60 6.97 -21.82
CA ARG A 269 31.15 5.61 -22.00
C ARG A 269 31.03 4.78 -20.71
N GLN A 270 31.13 5.41 -19.54
CA GLN A 270 31.08 4.72 -18.26
C GLN A 270 29.65 4.71 -17.72
N VAL A 271 29.16 3.53 -17.32
CA VAL A 271 27.80 3.39 -16.75
C VAL A 271 27.61 4.17 -15.45
N ALA A 272 28.70 4.46 -14.73
CA ALA A 272 28.68 5.26 -13.51
C ALA A 272 28.22 6.71 -13.73
N GLU A 273 28.33 7.20 -14.97
CA GLU A 273 27.94 8.56 -15.34
C GLU A 273 26.48 8.64 -15.84
N TYR A 274 25.79 7.51 -15.96
CA TYR A 274 24.40 7.48 -16.49
C TYR A 274 23.42 8.23 -15.60
N ASP A 275 23.63 8.19 -14.28
CA ASP A 275 22.80 8.90 -13.32
C ASP A 275 22.84 10.42 -13.53
N GLU A 276 24.01 10.98 -13.84
CA GLU A 276 24.19 12.42 -14.09
C GLU A 276 23.77 12.79 -15.52
N TRP A 277 24.07 11.96 -16.52
CA TRP A 277 23.60 12.14 -17.90
C TRP A 277 22.07 12.26 -17.98
N LEU A 278 21.34 11.40 -17.26
CA LEU A 278 19.88 11.37 -17.27
C LEU A 278 19.24 12.22 -16.15
N ARG A 279 20.04 12.92 -15.35
CA ARG A 279 19.57 13.69 -14.18
C ARG A 279 18.47 14.71 -14.52
N PRO A 280 18.56 15.54 -15.58
CA PRO A 280 17.52 16.53 -15.88
C PRO A 280 16.17 15.86 -16.13
N LEU A 281 16.16 14.79 -16.93
CA LEU A 281 14.96 14.04 -17.29
C LEU A 281 14.38 13.28 -16.10
N ARG A 282 15.22 12.63 -15.29
CA ARG A 282 14.78 11.93 -14.08
C ARG A 282 14.10 12.85 -13.08
N ARG A 283 14.68 14.03 -12.85
CA ARG A 283 14.14 15.02 -11.91
C ARG A 283 12.83 15.61 -12.41
N GLN A 284 12.77 15.91 -13.69
CA GLN A 284 11.58 16.47 -14.31
C GLN A 284 10.41 15.47 -14.26
N TRP A 285 10.65 14.19 -14.56
CA TRP A 285 9.57 13.19 -14.69
C TRP A 285 9.35 12.31 -13.46
N GLY A 286 10.16 12.47 -12.41
CA GLY A 286 10.03 11.70 -11.18
C GLY A 286 10.32 10.21 -11.37
N VAL A 287 11.25 9.86 -12.27
CA VAL A 287 11.61 8.47 -12.64
C VAL A 287 13.07 8.15 -12.34
N SER A 288 13.40 6.87 -12.25
CA SER A 288 14.78 6.42 -12.01
C SER A 288 15.54 6.30 -13.34
N THR A 289 16.86 6.39 -13.28
CA THR A 289 17.74 6.11 -14.42
C THR A 289 17.43 4.76 -15.03
N GLU A 290 17.21 3.77 -14.17
CA GLU A 290 16.98 2.39 -14.57
C GLU A 290 15.73 2.22 -15.45
N VAL A 291 14.62 2.89 -15.12
CA VAL A 291 13.40 2.83 -15.93
C VAL A 291 13.63 3.47 -17.30
N ILE A 292 14.36 4.59 -17.36
CA ILE A 292 14.73 5.23 -18.64
C ILE A 292 15.60 4.29 -19.47
N LEU A 293 16.65 3.72 -18.87
CA LEU A 293 17.56 2.79 -19.54
C LEU A 293 16.82 1.53 -20.01
N ARG A 294 15.88 1.01 -19.21
CA ARG A 294 15.05 -0.12 -19.61
C ARG A 294 14.23 0.21 -20.85
N ARG A 295 13.63 1.39 -20.90
CA ARG A 295 12.86 1.85 -22.07
C ARG A 295 13.73 2.13 -23.29
N LEU A 296 14.96 2.61 -23.12
CA LEU A 296 15.93 2.72 -24.22
C LEU A 296 16.32 1.33 -24.74
N LEU A 297 16.50 0.34 -23.86
CA LEU A 297 16.77 -1.04 -24.22
C LEU A 297 15.60 -1.64 -25.02
N ASP A 298 14.37 -1.51 -24.51
CA ASP A 298 13.16 -2.01 -25.18
C ASP A 298 12.98 -1.36 -26.57
N ALA A 299 13.41 -0.09 -26.73
CA ALA A 299 13.40 0.63 -28.01
C ALA A 299 14.61 0.35 -28.92
N GLY A 300 15.52 -0.55 -28.53
CA GLY A 300 16.73 -0.88 -29.29
C GLY A 300 17.81 0.22 -29.29
N ARG A 301 17.68 1.24 -28.45
CA ARG A 301 18.59 2.39 -28.34
C ARG A 301 19.70 2.17 -27.32
N LEU A 302 19.58 1.18 -26.43
CA LEU A 302 20.60 0.79 -25.46
C LEU A 302 20.93 -0.70 -25.63
N PRO A 303 22.20 -1.08 -25.82
CA PRO A 303 22.60 -2.48 -25.82
C PRO A 303 22.33 -3.15 -24.47
N GLN A 304 21.90 -4.42 -24.49
CA GLN A 304 21.66 -5.24 -23.30
C GLN A 304 22.86 -5.26 -22.34
N GLU A 305 24.08 -5.30 -22.89
CA GLU A 305 25.33 -5.31 -22.14
C GLU A 305 25.51 -4.06 -21.28
N GLN A 306 25.19 -2.89 -21.83
CA GLN A 306 25.29 -1.62 -21.10
C GLN A 306 24.23 -1.54 -19.99
N TYR A 307 23.01 -2.01 -20.26
CA TYR A 307 21.95 -2.09 -19.25
C TYR A 307 22.35 -3.01 -18.08
N ALA A 308 22.85 -4.21 -18.39
CA ALA A 308 23.32 -5.16 -17.39
C ALA A 308 24.50 -4.61 -16.57
N ALA A 309 25.46 -3.94 -17.22
CA ALA A 309 26.58 -3.30 -16.56
C ALA A 309 26.13 -2.18 -15.60
N TYR A 310 25.17 -1.34 -16.01
CA TYR A 310 24.59 -0.32 -15.12
C TYR A 310 23.90 -0.95 -13.91
N ARG A 311 23.09 -2.01 -14.11
CA ARG A 311 22.43 -2.74 -13.02
C ARG A 311 23.43 -3.33 -12.03
N HIS A 312 24.52 -3.94 -12.53
CA HIS A 312 25.58 -4.49 -11.70
C HIS A 312 26.29 -3.40 -10.89
N TRP A 313 26.67 -2.30 -11.53
CA TRP A 313 27.26 -1.14 -10.86
C TRP A 313 26.32 -0.56 -9.78
N ARG A 314 25.03 -0.44 -10.07
CA ARG A 314 24.05 0.11 -9.13
C ARG A 314 23.81 -0.81 -7.94
N ALA A 315 23.84 -2.14 -8.13
CA ALA A 315 23.71 -3.10 -7.04
C ALA A 315 24.93 -3.10 -6.10
N ALA A 316 26.11 -2.71 -6.60
CA ALA A 316 27.33 -2.58 -5.80
C ALA A 316 27.40 -1.26 -5.00
N GLN A 317 26.50 -0.31 -5.23
CA GLN A 317 26.45 0.95 -4.50
C GLN A 317 25.86 0.75 -3.10
N PRO A 318 26.38 1.43 -2.06
CA PRO A 318 25.78 1.39 -0.74
C PRO A 318 24.34 1.91 -0.80
N ALA A 319 23.44 1.25 -0.07
CA ALA A 319 22.10 1.77 0.13
C ALA A 319 22.21 3.14 0.83
N PRO A 320 21.56 4.20 0.31
CA PRO A 320 21.60 5.49 0.97
C PRO A 320 21.00 5.38 2.38
N GLU A 321 21.65 6.05 3.34
CA GLU A 321 21.14 6.13 4.71
C GLU A 321 19.72 6.69 4.70
N GLN A 322 18.83 6.01 5.41
CA GLN A 322 17.45 6.45 5.57
C GLN A 322 17.40 7.56 6.62
N ASP A 323 17.10 8.78 6.18
CA ASP A 323 16.88 9.90 7.08
C ASP A 323 15.68 9.60 8.00
N THR A 324 15.91 9.66 9.30
CA THR A 324 14.88 9.42 10.31
C THR A 324 13.99 10.66 10.36
N GLY A 325 12.80 10.57 9.76
CA GLY A 325 11.87 11.69 9.65
C GLY A 325 11.71 12.49 10.94
N SER A 326 11.69 13.82 10.81
CA SER A 326 11.50 14.73 11.94
C SER A 326 10.10 14.60 12.55
N ARG A 327 10.04 14.56 13.89
CA ARG A 327 8.78 14.57 14.68
C ARG A 327 7.94 15.85 14.52
N MET A 328 8.44 16.85 13.80
CA MET A 328 7.84 18.18 13.67
C MET A 328 6.53 18.20 12.85
N TYR A 329 6.26 17.19 12.03
CA TYR A 329 5.11 17.18 11.10
C TYR A 329 4.10 16.06 11.35
N ARG A 330 3.92 15.63 12.60
CA ARG A 330 2.96 14.56 12.97
C ARG A 330 1.53 14.82 12.51
N HIS A 331 1.06 16.07 12.51
CA HIS A 331 -0.29 16.39 12.04
C HIS A 331 -0.51 15.98 10.56
N ARG A 332 0.53 15.96 9.72
CA ARG A 332 0.46 15.57 8.30
C ARG A 332 0.67 14.07 8.07
N GLU A 333 0.88 13.31 9.12
CA GLU A 333 1.14 11.89 9.00
C GLU A 333 -0.01 11.12 8.33
N PRO A 334 -1.29 11.40 8.64
CA PRO A 334 -2.39 10.74 7.94
C PRO A 334 -2.42 11.05 6.44
N SER A 335 -2.05 12.26 6.00
CA SER A 335 -2.01 12.55 4.55
C SER A 335 -0.86 11.82 3.86
N HIS A 336 0.28 11.70 4.53
CA HIS A 336 1.38 10.89 4.02
C HIS A 336 1.01 9.41 3.87
N ILE A 337 0.27 8.84 4.83
CA ILE A 337 -0.14 7.43 4.81
C ILE A 337 -1.34 7.24 3.88
N PHE A 338 -2.48 7.89 4.13
CA PHE A 338 -3.76 7.62 3.49
C PHE A 338 -4.03 8.43 2.22
N GLY A 339 -3.28 9.50 2.00
CA GLY A 339 -3.44 10.33 0.82
C GLY A 339 -4.48 11.41 1.04
N ASP A 340 -4.43 12.41 0.16
CA ASP A 340 -5.26 13.60 0.30
C ASP A 340 -6.74 13.24 0.16
N ARG A 341 -7.10 12.35 -0.77
CA ARG A 341 -8.50 11.97 -1.01
C ARG A 341 -9.16 11.38 0.24
N PHE A 342 -8.51 10.40 0.87
CA PHE A 342 -9.05 9.77 2.06
C PHE A 342 -9.16 10.77 3.22
N VAL A 343 -8.09 11.53 3.46
CA VAL A 343 -8.06 12.49 4.58
C VAL A 343 -9.11 13.57 4.42
N ARG A 344 -9.23 14.18 3.23
CA ARG A 344 -10.26 15.18 2.94
C ARG A 344 -11.65 14.63 3.20
N THR A 345 -11.96 13.44 2.70
CA THR A 345 -13.27 12.80 2.93
C THR A 345 -13.60 12.62 4.41
N VAL A 346 -12.61 12.27 5.24
CA VAL A 346 -12.80 12.20 6.70
C VAL A 346 -13.04 13.58 7.31
N LEU A 347 -12.31 14.60 6.87
CA LEU A 347 -12.48 15.97 7.36
C LEU A 347 -13.81 16.58 6.90
N ASP A 348 -14.23 16.35 5.66
CA ASP A 348 -15.51 16.80 5.12
C ASP A 348 -16.67 16.14 5.85
N ALA A 349 -16.58 14.83 6.16
CA ALA A 349 -17.56 14.14 6.97
C ALA A 349 -17.61 14.64 8.43
N LEU A 350 -16.48 15.09 8.97
CA LEU A 350 -16.41 15.70 10.30
C LEU A 350 -17.06 17.09 10.30
N ASP A 351 -16.76 17.94 9.31
CA ASP A 351 -17.34 19.27 9.15
C ASP A 351 -18.86 19.20 8.89
N GLY A 352 -19.28 18.26 8.04
CA GLY A 352 -20.68 17.92 7.80
C GLY A 352 -21.39 17.23 8.98
N ARG A 353 -20.69 16.98 10.09
CA ARG A 353 -21.20 16.33 11.33
C ARG A 353 -21.73 14.91 11.15
N TYR A 354 -21.39 14.22 10.06
CA TYR A 354 -21.67 12.80 9.86
C TYR A 354 -20.89 11.92 10.83
N ILE A 355 -19.70 12.39 11.23
CA ILE A 355 -18.88 11.72 12.24
C ILE A 355 -18.48 12.66 13.37
N THR A 356 -18.17 12.06 14.52
CA THR A 356 -17.64 12.79 15.67
C THR A 356 -16.13 12.97 15.54
N LEU A 357 -15.58 13.93 16.28
CA LEU A 357 -14.13 14.14 16.40
C LEU A 357 -13.38 12.87 16.83
N ALA A 358 -13.99 12.06 17.70
CA ALA A 358 -13.42 10.78 18.13
C ALA A 358 -13.38 9.74 17.00
N LYS A 359 -14.42 9.68 16.14
CA LYS A 359 -14.42 8.83 14.95
C LYS A 359 -13.37 9.31 13.93
N ALA A 360 -13.30 10.61 13.66
CA ALA A 360 -12.31 11.19 12.75
C ALA A 360 -10.88 10.89 13.21
N SER A 361 -10.58 11.11 14.50
CA SER A 361 -9.31 10.72 15.12
C SER A 361 -9.00 9.23 14.88
N ARG A 362 -9.95 8.33 15.16
CA ARG A 362 -9.78 6.89 14.96
C ARG A 362 -9.51 6.52 13.49
N TYR A 363 -10.24 7.11 12.55
CA TYR A 363 -10.08 6.85 11.11
C TYR A 363 -8.73 7.37 10.59
N LEU A 364 -8.25 8.49 11.13
CA LEU A 364 -6.93 9.05 10.86
C LEU A 364 -5.84 8.50 11.78
N ASP A 365 -5.89 7.20 12.07
CA ASP A 365 -4.90 6.49 12.86
C ASP A 365 -4.70 6.99 14.31
N GLY A 366 -5.79 7.30 15.00
CA GLY A 366 -5.73 7.77 16.39
C GLY A 366 -5.01 9.12 16.54
N LEU A 367 -5.02 9.95 15.49
CA LEU A 367 -4.42 11.28 15.52
C LEU A 367 -4.98 12.07 16.72
N LYS A 368 -4.09 12.66 17.53
CA LYS A 368 -4.53 13.44 18.71
C LYS A 368 -5.39 14.61 18.28
N ILE A 369 -6.36 14.99 19.10
CA ILE A 369 -7.30 16.07 18.81
C ILE A 369 -6.58 17.38 18.43
N ASN A 370 -5.53 17.76 19.16
CA ASN A 370 -4.76 18.97 18.83
C ASN A 370 -4.05 18.89 17.47
N ASP A 371 -3.62 17.70 17.06
CA ASP A 371 -2.98 17.47 15.76
C ASP A 371 -4.05 17.41 14.64
N LEU A 372 -5.25 16.92 14.94
CA LEU A 372 -6.39 16.94 14.03
C LEU A 372 -6.82 18.38 13.69
N HIS A 373 -6.89 19.26 14.69
CA HIS A 373 -7.16 20.69 14.44
C HIS A 373 -6.04 21.42 13.67
N GLN A 374 -4.80 20.95 13.76
CA GLN A 374 -3.72 21.46 12.90
C GLN A 374 -3.87 20.95 11.46
N LEU A 375 -4.30 19.69 11.30
CA LEU A 375 -4.56 19.10 10.00
C LEU A 375 -5.73 19.80 9.29
N GLU A 376 -6.84 20.07 9.98
CA GLU A 376 -7.97 20.86 9.46
C GLU A 376 -7.50 22.22 8.93
N ARG A 377 -6.73 22.96 9.72
CA ARG A 377 -6.17 24.27 9.32
C ARG A 377 -5.25 24.17 8.10
N PHE A 378 -4.39 23.16 8.07
CA PHE A 378 -3.52 22.89 6.92
C PHE A 378 -4.33 22.67 5.63
N TYR A 379 -5.42 21.91 5.69
CA TYR A 379 -6.29 21.67 4.54
C TYR A 379 -7.18 22.86 4.18
N ALA A 380 -7.54 23.71 5.15
CA ALA A 380 -8.24 24.97 4.93
C ALA A 380 -7.33 26.08 4.38
N GLY A 381 -6.00 25.89 4.38
CA GLY A 381 -5.02 26.90 3.96
C GLY A 381 -4.82 28.04 4.96
N VAL A 382 -5.09 27.80 6.26
CA VAL A 382 -5.07 28.80 7.35
C VAL A 382 -3.92 28.59 8.33
#